data_AF-A0A9E3L6Q0-F1
#
_entry.id   AF-A0A9E3L6Q0-F1
#
_cell.length_a   1.000
_cell.length_b   1.000
_cell.length_c   1.000
_cell.angle_alpha   90.00
_cell.angle_beta   90.00
_cell.angle_gamma   90.00
#
_symmetry.space_group_name_H-M   'P 1'
#
loop_
_entity.id
_entity.type
_entity.pdbx_description
1 polymer ?
#
loop_
_entity_poly.entity_id
_entity_poly.type
_entity_poly.pdbx_seq_one_letter_code
_entity_poly.pdbx_strand_id
1 'polypeptide(L)'
;VDVSRLAFIRRCRDFDLSIEAVGALLTLLDRHGSCTGARQLAERRLDEICRKLAELRALERALASLVRECAGSCDGGPAADCVILRPH
;
A
#
# COMPACT_ATOMS: atom_id res chain seq x y z
N VAL A 1 12.33 -31.19 -3.54
CA VAL A 1 11.58 -29.93 -3.29
C VAL A 1 11.79 -29.03 -4.51
N ASP A 2 10.71 -28.63 -5.17
CA ASP A 2 10.74 -27.96 -6.48
C ASP A 2 11.15 -26.48 -6.35
N VAL A 3 12.23 -26.10 -7.03
CA VAL A 3 12.78 -24.72 -7.08
C VAL A 3 11.78 -23.74 -7.71
N SER A 4 10.97 -24.22 -8.66
CA SER A 4 9.96 -23.41 -9.35
C SER A 4 8.86 -22.94 -8.40
N ARG A 5 8.47 -23.81 -7.45
CA ARG A 5 7.48 -23.51 -6.41
C ARG A 5 7.99 -22.44 -5.44
N LEU A 6 9.25 -22.54 -5.01
CA LEU A 6 9.89 -21.54 -4.14
C LEU A 6 10.02 -20.18 -4.83
N ALA A 7 10.41 -20.15 -6.12
CA ALA A 7 10.47 -18.92 -6.91
C ALA A 7 9.08 -18.28 -7.10
N PHE A 8 8.03 -19.08 -7.21
CA PHE A 8 6.64 -18.59 -7.26
C PHE A 8 6.20 -17.96 -5.93
N ILE A 9 6.47 -18.63 -4.81
CA ILE A 9 6.18 -18.09 -3.47
C ILE A 9 6.91 -16.78 -3.23
N ARG A 10 8.18 -16.69 -3.64
CA ARG A 10 8.99 -15.48 -3.50
C ARG A 10 8.38 -14.30 -4.26
N ARG A 11 8.02 -14.51 -5.54
CA ARG A 11 7.32 -13.49 -6.33
C ARG A 11 6.00 -13.04 -5.70
N CYS A 12 5.21 -13.97 -5.15
CA CYS A 12 3.96 -13.60 -4.49
C CYS A 12 4.18 -12.75 -3.24
N ARG A 13 5.25 -13.02 -2.48
CA ARG A 13 5.66 -12.19 -1.34
C ARG A 13 6.17 -10.81 -1.76
N ASP A 14 6.82 -10.70 -2.92
CA ASP A 14 7.24 -9.40 -3.46
C ASP A 14 6.02 -8.51 -3.80
N PHE A 15 4.86 -9.10 -4.08
CA PHE A 15 3.58 -8.39 -4.28
C PHE A 15 2.79 -8.16 -2.97
N ASP A 16 3.38 -8.50 -1.84
CA ASP A 16 2.79 -8.35 -0.51
C ASP A 16 1.38 -8.99 -0.43
N LEU A 17 1.22 -10.11 -1.15
CA LEU A 17 -0.01 -10.92 -1.13
C LEU A 17 -0.13 -11.60 0.24
N SER A 18 -1.37 -11.70 0.76
CA SER A 18 -1.61 -12.44 2.00
C SER A 18 -1.19 -13.91 1.86
N ILE A 19 -0.80 -14.53 2.97
CA ILE A 19 -0.39 -15.95 2.99
C ILE A 19 -1.51 -16.86 2.43
N GLU A 20 -2.77 -16.50 2.68
CA GLU A 20 -3.95 -17.21 2.15
C GLU A 20 -4.04 -17.11 0.62
N ALA A 21 -3.77 -15.91 0.07
CA ALA A 21 -3.72 -15.67 -1.37
C ALA A 21 -2.61 -16.48 -2.05
N VAL A 22 -1.42 -16.55 -1.43
CA VAL A 22 -0.32 -17.40 -1.92
C VAL A 22 -0.70 -18.88 -1.90
N GLY A 23 -1.39 -19.35 -0.85
CA GLY A 23 -1.89 -20.73 -0.75
C GLY A 23 -2.91 -21.08 -1.83
N ALA A 24 -3.83 -20.16 -2.15
CA ALA A 24 -4.80 -20.35 -3.23
C ALA A 24 -4.11 -20.45 -4.60
N LEU A 25 -3.11 -19.60 -4.86
CA LEU A 25 -2.32 -19.65 -6.09
C LEU A 25 -1.52 -20.94 -6.22
N LEU A 26 -0.90 -21.42 -5.14
CA LEU A 26 -0.18 -22.69 -5.12
C LEU A 26 -1.11 -23.87 -5.44
N THR A 27 -2.34 -23.84 -4.91
CA THR A 27 -3.35 -24.88 -5.19
C THR A 27 -3.79 -24.87 -6.65
N LEU A 28 -3.92 -23.69 -7.27
CA LEU A 28 -4.21 -23.55 -8.69
C LEU A 28 -3.05 -24.06 -9.57
N LEU A 29 -1.81 -23.78 -9.15
CA LEU A 29 -0.59 -24.25 -9.83
C LEU A 29 -0.52 -25.78 -9.81
N ASP A 30 -0.80 -26.40 -8.66
CA ASP A 30 -0.75 -27.85 -8.46
C ASP A 30 -1.84 -28.61 -9.25
N ARG A 31 -2.99 -27.97 -9.50
CA ARG A 31 -4.13 -28.60 -10.19
C ARG A 31 -4.14 -28.36 -11.70
N HIS A 32 -3.11 -27.74 -12.29
CA HIS A 32 -3.14 -27.22 -13.67
C HIS A 32 -4.42 -26.41 -13.95
N GLY A 33 -4.89 -25.67 -12.95
CA GLY A 33 -6.15 -24.93 -13.00
C GLY A 33 -6.07 -23.70 -13.90
N SER A 34 -7.23 -23.16 -14.26
CA SER A 34 -7.32 -21.94 -15.08
C SER A 34 -6.61 -20.74 -14.43
N CYS A 35 -5.88 -19.97 -15.23
CA CYS A 35 -5.25 -18.71 -14.85
C CYS A 35 -6.23 -17.63 -14.36
N THR A 36 -7.54 -17.82 -14.55
CA THR A 36 -8.59 -16.89 -14.13
C THR A 36 -8.55 -16.61 -12.63
N GLY A 37 -8.36 -17.63 -11.78
CA GLY A 37 -8.31 -17.44 -10.33
C GLY A 37 -7.09 -16.64 -9.88
N ALA A 38 -5.96 -16.83 -10.55
CA ALA A 38 -4.75 -16.06 -10.29
C ALA A 38 -4.89 -14.60 -10.70
N ARG A 39 -5.50 -14.34 -11.87
CA ARG A 39 -5.80 -12.99 -12.35
C ARG A 39 -6.70 -12.23 -11.38
N GLN A 40 -7.83 -12.82 -10.98
CA GLN A 40 -8.77 -12.17 -10.06
C GLN A 40 -8.14 -11.83 -8.71
N LEU A 41 -7.23 -12.66 -8.22
CA LEU A 41 -6.52 -12.39 -6.98
C LEU A 41 -5.53 -11.22 -7.13
N ALA A 42 -4.80 -11.18 -8.23
CA ALA A 42 -3.90 -10.08 -8.54
C ALA A 42 -4.66 -8.75 -8.72
N GLU A 43 -5.81 -8.78 -9.40
CA GLU A 43 -6.69 -7.62 -9.57
C GLU A 43 -7.18 -7.09 -8.21
N ARG A 44 -7.67 -7.96 -7.31
CA ARG A 44 -8.07 -7.54 -5.96
C ARG A 44 -6.93 -6.90 -5.18
N ARG A 45 -5.72 -7.48 -5.24
CA ARG A 45 -4.57 -6.91 -4.54
C ARG A 45 -4.18 -5.55 -5.11
N LEU A 46 -4.22 -5.40 -6.43
CA LEU A 46 -3.96 -4.13 -7.09
C LEU A 46 -4.95 -3.06 -6.61
N ASP A 47 -6.24 -3.39 -6.54
CA ASP A 47 -7.27 -2.46 -6.07
C ASP A 47 -7.04 -2.02 -4.62
N GLU A 48 -6.66 -2.94 -3.72
CA GLU A 48 -6.31 -2.62 -2.33
C GLU A 48 -5.13 -1.65 -2.24
N ILE A 49 -4.07 -1.89 -3.01
CA ILE A 49 -2.89 -1.03 -3.07
C ILE A 49 -3.27 0.36 -3.60
N CYS A 50 -4.08 0.42 -4.66
CA CYS A 50 -4.55 1.68 -5.24
C CYS A 50 -5.39 2.48 -4.24
N ARG A 51 -6.28 1.84 -3.47
CA ARG A 51 -7.07 2.51 -2.42
C ARG A 51 -6.17 3.06 -1.32
N LYS A 52 -5.24 2.26 -0.81
CA LYS A 52 -4.30 2.70 0.24
C LYS A 52 -3.40 3.84 -0.24
N LEU A 53 -2.97 3.80 -1.50
CA LEU A 53 -2.20 4.91 -2.10
C LEU A 53 -3.04 6.19 -2.19
N ALA A 54 -4.33 6.10 -2.52
CA ALA A 54 -5.22 7.26 -2.55
C ALA A 54 -5.39 7.89 -1.16
N GLU A 55 -5.56 7.07 -0.12
CA GLU A 55 -5.62 7.50 1.27
C GLU A 55 -4.32 8.16 1.73
N LEU A 56 -3.17 7.52 1.48
CA LEU A 56 -1.86 8.06 1.82
C LEU A 56 -1.59 9.38 1.09
N ARG A 57 -1.97 9.50 -0.18
CA ARG A 57 -1.88 10.77 -0.93
C ARG A 57 -2.78 11.85 -0.35
N ALA A 58 -3.93 11.50 0.21
CA ALA A 58 -4.79 12.48 0.88
C ALA A 58 -4.14 12.99 2.17
N LEU A 59 -3.57 12.10 2.98
CA LEU A 59 -2.80 12.46 4.17
C LEU A 59 -1.57 13.30 3.81
N GLU A 60 -0.82 12.91 2.78
CA GLU A 60 0.32 13.67 2.25
C GLU A 60 -0.09 15.10 1.88
N ARG A 61 -1.20 15.26 1.14
CA ARG A 61 -1.70 16.60 0.79
C ARG A 61 -2.09 17.42 2.01
N ALA A 62 -2.74 16.82 2.99
CA ALA A 62 -3.13 17.49 4.22
C ALA A 62 -1.91 17.96 5.01
N LEU A 63 -0.94 17.06 5.25
CA LEU A 63 0.31 17.42 5.92
C LEU A 63 1.10 18.48 5.14
N ALA A 64 1.17 18.35 3.81
CA ALA A 64 1.83 19.34 2.97
C ALA A 64 1.15 20.72 3.03
N SER A 65 -0.17 20.79 3.20
CA SER A 65 -0.88 22.06 3.42
C SER A 65 -0.47 22.69 4.74
N LEU A 66 -0.50 21.91 5.82
CA LEU A 66 -0.11 22.37 7.16
C LEU A 66 1.34 22.90 7.18
N VAL A 67 2.26 22.21 6.51
CA VAL A 67 3.66 22.65 6.38
C VAL A 67 3.76 23.96 5.58
N ARG A 68 3.02 24.11 4.48
CA ARG A 68 3.00 25.36 3.70
C ARG A 68 2.40 26.52 4.48
N GLU A 69 1.32 26.28 5.21
CA GLU A 69 0.68 27.30 6.06
C GLU A 69 1.62 27.73 7.19
N CYS A 70 2.36 26.80 7.79
CA CYS A 70 3.40 27.10 8.77
C CYS A 70 4.52 27.97 8.18
N ALA A 71 5.03 27.62 7.00
CA ALA A 71 6.04 28.41 6.31
C ALA A 71 5.55 29.81 5.89
N GLY A 72 4.25 29.96 5.61
CA GLY A 72 3.67 31.26 5.24
C GLY A 72 3.32 32.15 6.44
N SER A 73 2.96 31.56 7.59
CA SER A 73 2.41 32.30 8.73
C SER A 73 3.37 32.48 9.90
N CYS A 74 4.33 31.57 10.09
CA CYS A 74 5.17 31.53 11.29
C CYS A 74 6.55 30.92 11.00
N ASP A 75 7.21 31.34 9.93
CA ASP A 75 8.56 30.89 9.55
C ASP A 75 9.60 31.27 10.63
N GLY A 76 9.90 30.33 11.54
CA GLY A 76 10.77 30.56 12.69
C GLY A 76 10.15 31.40 13.82
N GLY A 77 8.82 31.60 13.80
CA GLY A 77 8.08 32.34 14.83
C GLY A 77 7.89 31.56 16.14
N PRO A 78 7.39 32.20 17.21
CA PRO A 78 7.10 31.52 18.47
C PRO A 78 6.07 30.40 18.26
N ALA A 79 6.25 29.29 18.97
CA ALA A 79 5.36 28.11 18.88
C ALA A 79 3.88 28.44 19.17
N ALA A 80 3.59 29.55 19.85
CA ALA A 80 2.24 30.04 20.14
C ALA A 80 1.46 30.50 18.88
N ASP A 81 2.18 30.91 17.83
CA ASP A 81 1.59 31.38 16.56
C ASP A 81 1.67 30.31 15.46
N CYS A 82 2.20 29.13 15.79
CA CYS A 82 2.33 28.03 14.85
C CYS A 82 0.99 27.37 14.57
N VAL A 83 0.55 27.45 13.31
CA VAL A 83 -0.71 26.85 12.82
C VAL A 83 -0.75 25.32 12.98
N ILE A 84 0.40 24.65 13.04
CA ILE A 84 0.51 23.20 13.28
C ILE A 84 0.32 22.85 14.77
N LEU A 85 0.77 23.72 15.66
CA LEU A 85 0.75 23.49 17.11
C LEU A 85 -0.48 24.09 17.80
N ARG A 86 -1.27 24.87 17.06
CA ARG A 86 -2.51 25.43 17.58
C ARG A 86 -3.53 24.29 17.76
N PRO A 87 -4.08 24.10 18.96
CA PRO A 87 -5.13 23.11 19.16
C PRO A 87 -6.37 23.51 18.34
N HIS A 88 -6.90 22.55 17.59
CA HIS A 88 -8.08 22.69 16.74
C HIS A 88 -9.32 22.10 17.41
#